data_AF-A0A7X8LYZ6-F1
#
_entry.id   AF-A0A7X8LYZ6-F1
#
_cell.length_a   1.000
_cell.length_b   1.000
_cell.length_c   1.000
_cell.angle_alpha   90.00
_cell.angle_beta   90.00
_cell.angle_gamma   90.00
#
_symmetry.space_group_name_H-M   'P 1'
#
loop_
_entity.id
_entity.type
_entity.pdbx_description
1 polymer ?
#
loop_
_entity_poly.entity_id
_entity_poly.type
_entity_poly.pdbx_seq_one_letter_code
_entity_poly.pdbx_strand_id
1 'polypeptide(L)'
;MEKEAISQKQAIIIMSTFIIGSSAILGSGTKAKQDIWIATIIAMVMASLIYIVYGRISSLFPGKNIYEIMDVLFGKVLSKIFLLSFIFYAFSLGALVIRNFSEFVRIVSLPETPLCIFAFSAVIINIWAVRGGIELLGRFLSIFFPVYIIMIISVTLLSISLFNFDNLKPVLYDGINPVLSASFSIFTFPFAEVVLFLCLLGNLRKNSSVYKVYYRSLLIAGTLLL
;
A
#
# COMPACT_ATOMS: atom_id res chain seq x y z
N MET A 1 -27.95 -0.81 8.11
CA MET A 1 -26.65 -0.11 8.19
C MET A 1 -26.59 0.82 7.00
N GLU A 2 -26.45 2.13 7.22
CA GLU A 2 -26.22 3.07 6.11
C GLU A 2 -24.96 2.64 5.34
N LYS A 3 -24.98 2.78 4.01
CA LYS A 3 -23.84 2.41 3.17
C LYS A 3 -22.72 3.41 3.44
N GLU A 4 -21.72 3.01 4.22
CA GLU A 4 -20.54 3.82 4.50
C GLU A 4 -19.94 4.36 3.19
N ALA A 5 -19.68 5.67 3.12
CA ALA A 5 -19.28 6.34 1.89
C ALA A 5 -18.07 7.24 2.09
N ILE A 6 -16.93 6.83 1.54
CA ILE A 6 -15.68 7.61 1.58
C ILE A 6 -15.59 8.61 0.43
N SER A 7 -15.07 9.80 0.72
CA SER A 7 -14.76 10.79 -0.30
C SER A 7 -13.53 10.39 -1.12
N GLN A 8 -13.42 10.91 -2.35
CA GLN A 8 -12.24 10.67 -3.20
C GLN A 8 -10.92 11.07 -2.50
N LYS A 9 -10.92 12.16 -1.72
CA LYS A 9 -9.73 12.60 -0.97
C LYS A 9 -9.35 11.60 0.11
N GLN A 10 -10.32 11.11 0.89
CA GLN A 10 -10.08 10.09 1.91
C GLN A 10 -9.57 8.80 1.29
N ALA A 11 -10.15 8.35 0.17
CA ALA A 11 -9.67 7.16 -0.53
C ALA A 11 -8.22 7.30 -1.01
N ILE A 12 -7.85 8.47 -1.54
CA ILE A 12 -6.47 8.76 -1.93
C ILE A 12 -5.53 8.65 -0.73
N ILE A 13 -5.91 9.28 0.39
CA ILE A 13 -5.11 9.27 1.63
C ILE A 13 -4.95 7.84 2.17
N ILE A 14 -6.04 7.08 2.28
CA ILE A 14 -6.01 5.69 2.76
C ILE A 14 -5.09 4.84 1.89
N MET A 15 -5.22 4.93 0.56
CA MET A 15 -4.38 4.15 -0.37
C MET A 15 -2.92 4.60 -0.36
N SER A 16 -2.64 5.91 -0.26
CA SER A 16 -1.26 6.40 -0.12
C SER A 16 -0.62 5.88 1.15
N THR A 17 -1.29 6.00 2.30
CA THR A 17 -0.76 5.49 3.57
C THR A 17 -0.58 3.98 3.55
N PHE A 18 -1.47 3.23 2.88
CA PHE A 18 -1.33 1.78 2.69
C PHE A 18 -0.04 1.42 1.93
N ILE A 19 0.25 2.09 0.81
CA ILE A 19 1.45 1.83 0.00
C ILE A 19 2.74 2.15 0.76
N ILE A 20 2.76 3.27 1.50
CA ILE A 20 3.98 3.74 2.17
C ILE A 20 4.25 2.95 3.47
N GLY A 21 3.20 2.54 4.18
CA GLY A 21 3.27 2.07 5.57
C GLY A 21 4.38 1.07 5.88
N SER A 22 4.30 -0.17 5.37
CA SER A 22 5.33 -1.19 5.61
C SER A 22 6.60 -0.97 4.79
N SER A 23 6.47 -0.37 3.61
CA SER A 23 7.57 -0.13 2.67
C SER A 23 8.64 0.81 3.21
N ALA A 24 8.22 1.85 3.93
CA ALA A 24 9.12 2.82 4.54
C ALA A 24 9.99 2.21 5.65
N ILE A 25 9.54 1.12 6.27
CA ILE A 25 10.26 0.45 7.36
C ILE A 25 11.21 -0.63 6.83
N LEU A 26 10.72 -1.47 5.92
CA LEU A 26 11.47 -2.65 5.49
C LEU A 26 12.52 -2.32 4.42
N GLY A 27 12.30 -1.26 3.65
CA GLY A 27 12.98 -1.06 2.38
C GLY A 27 12.56 -2.13 1.35
N SER A 28 12.44 -1.74 0.09
CA SER A 28 12.16 -2.65 -1.02
C SER A 28 13.23 -2.51 -2.09
N GLY A 29 13.52 -3.57 -2.85
CA GLY A 29 14.45 -3.47 -3.99
C GLY A 29 15.94 -3.30 -3.64
N THR A 30 16.38 -3.72 -2.45
CA THR A 30 17.79 -3.59 -1.99
C THR A 30 18.82 -4.21 -2.94
N LYS A 31 18.42 -5.16 -3.80
CA LYS A 31 19.26 -5.75 -4.84
C LYS A 31 19.79 -4.74 -5.86
N ALA A 32 19.09 -3.62 -6.09
CA ALA A 32 19.51 -2.59 -7.03
C ALA A 32 20.54 -1.62 -6.44
N LYS A 33 20.85 -1.70 -5.15
CA LYS A 33 21.84 -0.83 -4.46
C LYS A 33 21.61 0.65 -4.83
N GLN A 34 22.61 1.33 -5.39
CA GLN A 34 22.52 2.75 -5.78
C GLN A 34 21.53 3.02 -6.92
N ASP A 35 21.15 2.01 -7.71
CA ASP A 35 20.20 2.12 -8.83
C ASP A 35 18.74 1.89 -8.39
N ILE A 36 18.48 1.83 -7.08
CA ILE A 36 17.13 1.63 -6.52
C ILE A 36 16.11 2.67 -6.98
N TRP A 37 16.53 3.92 -7.19
CA TRP A 37 15.66 4.99 -7.68
C TRP A 37 15.14 4.70 -9.10
N ILE A 38 15.98 4.12 -9.98
CA ILE A 38 15.58 3.66 -11.31
C ILE A 38 14.57 2.52 -11.18
N ALA A 39 14.85 1.58 -10.28
CA ALA A 39 13.98 0.44 -10.03
C ALA A 39 12.58 0.89 -9.57
N THR A 40 12.51 1.87 -8.66
CA THR A 40 11.26 2.48 -8.19
C THR A 40 10.49 3.16 -9.32
N ILE A 41 11.15 3.93 -10.19
CA ILE A 41 10.49 4.57 -11.34
C ILE A 41 9.89 3.53 -12.29
N ILE A 42 10.65 2.48 -12.63
CA ILE A 42 10.16 1.38 -13.48
C ILE A 42 8.98 0.69 -12.80
N ALA A 43 9.05 0.43 -11.50
CA ALA A 43 7.97 -0.17 -10.74
C ALA A 43 6.70 0.70 -10.74
N MET A 44 6.83 2.03 -10.64
CA MET A 44 5.71 2.95 -10.77
C MET A 44 5.08 2.89 -12.16
N VAL A 45 5.87 2.75 -13.23
CA VAL A 45 5.35 2.55 -14.59
C VAL A 45 4.59 1.22 -14.68
N MET A 46 5.13 0.13 -14.14
CA MET A 46 4.43 -1.18 -14.10
C MET A 46 3.13 -1.11 -13.30
N ALA A 47 3.14 -0.43 -12.15
CA ALA A 47 1.97 -0.20 -11.33
C ALA A 47 0.91 0.63 -12.07
N SER A 48 1.34 1.64 -12.82
CA SER A 48 0.45 2.48 -13.62
C SER A 48 -0.39 1.65 -14.62
N LEU A 49 0.20 0.59 -15.20
CA LEU A 49 -0.48 -0.32 -16.11
C LEU A 49 -1.51 -1.19 -15.39
N ILE A 50 -1.16 -1.79 -14.25
CA ILE A 50 -2.11 -2.62 -13.50
C ILE A 50 -3.25 -1.79 -12.89
N TYR A 51 -2.99 -0.52 -12.56
CA TYR A 51 -4.00 0.40 -12.04
C TYR A 51 -5.07 0.76 -13.09
N ILE A 52 -4.74 0.71 -14.39
CA ILE A 52 -5.74 0.81 -15.47
C ILE A 52 -6.71 -0.36 -15.37
N VAL A 53 -6.19 -1.58 -15.17
CA VAL A 53 -7.00 -2.79 -15.04
C VAL A 53 -7.91 -2.70 -13.82
N TYR A 54 -7.36 -2.35 -12.66
CA TYR A 54 -8.15 -2.21 -11.44
C TYR A 54 -9.22 -1.12 -11.57
N GLY A 55 -8.85 0.06 -12.08
CA GLY A 55 -9.81 1.14 -12.35
C GLY A 55 -10.88 0.76 -13.37
N ARG A 56 -10.53 -0.06 -14.37
CA ARG A 56 -11.48 -0.56 -15.37
C ARG A 56 -12.47 -1.53 -14.75
N ILE A 57 -12.01 -2.46 -13.91
CA ILE A 57 -12.89 -3.38 -13.17
C ILE A 57 -13.90 -2.59 -12.33
N SER A 58 -13.44 -1.62 -11.52
CA SER A 58 -14.34 -0.82 -10.68
C SER A 58 -15.31 0.07 -11.47
N SER A 59 -14.90 0.57 -12.64
CA SER A 59 -15.78 1.41 -13.47
C SER A 59 -16.84 0.63 -14.24
N LEU A 60 -16.56 -0.63 -14.60
CA LEU A 60 -17.53 -1.53 -15.22
C LEU A 60 -18.62 -2.00 -14.26
N PHE A 61 -18.31 -2.05 -12.96
CA PHE A 61 -19.23 -2.50 -11.91
C PHE A 61 -19.42 -1.43 -10.82
N PRO A 62 -20.04 -0.28 -11.16
CA PRO A 62 -20.15 0.84 -10.23
C PRO A 62 -20.96 0.46 -8.98
N GLY A 63 -20.42 0.81 -7.81
CA GLY A 63 -21.08 0.58 -6.52
C GLY A 63 -21.00 -0.86 -6.00
N LYS A 64 -20.35 -1.77 -6.75
CA LYS A 64 -20.08 -3.15 -6.34
C LYS A 64 -18.66 -3.31 -5.82
N ASN A 65 -18.47 -4.24 -4.88
CA ASN A 65 -17.14 -4.66 -4.41
C ASN A 65 -16.67 -5.91 -5.15
N ILE A 66 -15.41 -6.31 -4.97
CA ILE A 66 -14.84 -7.49 -5.65
C ILE A 66 -15.64 -8.78 -5.41
N TYR A 67 -16.22 -8.96 -4.21
CA TYR A 67 -17.04 -10.14 -3.89
C TYR A 67 -18.28 -10.20 -4.78
N GLU A 68 -19.01 -9.09 -4.89
CA GLU A 68 -20.18 -8.97 -5.73
C GLU A 68 -19.84 -9.04 -7.23
N ILE A 69 -18.68 -8.51 -7.64
CA ILE A 69 -18.20 -8.59 -9.03
C ILE A 69 -17.90 -10.04 -9.40
N MET A 70 -17.23 -10.79 -8.54
CA MET A 70 -16.92 -12.21 -8.77
C MET A 70 -18.20 -13.04 -8.87
N ASP A 71 -19.21 -12.77 -8.03
CA ASP A 71 -20.52 -13.44 -8.11
C ASP A 71 -21.23 -13.17 -9.44
N VAL A 72 -21.17 -11.94 -9.95
CA VAL A 72 -21.77 -11.57 -11.24
C VAL A 72 -21.07 -12.26 -12.41
N LEU A 73 -19.73 -12.38 -12.37
CA LEU A 73 -18.94 -12.90 -13.47
C LEU A 73 -18.89 -14.44 -13.53
N PHE A 74 -18.76 -15.09 -12.38
CA PHE A 74 -18.48 -16.53 -12.30
C PHE A 74 -19.61 -17.34 -11.65
N GLY A 75 -20.65 -16.66 -11.14
CA GLY A 75 -21.73 -17.29 -10.39
C GLY A 75 -21.30 -17.73 -8.98
N LYS A 76 -22.28 -18.08 -8.14
CA LYS A 76 -22.12 -18.25 -6.68
C LYS A 76 -21.16 -19.36 -6.23
N VAL A 77 -20.84 -20.33 -7.09
CA VAL A 77 -20.01 -21.49 -6.73
C VAL A 77 -18.55 -21.20 -7.08
N LEU A 78 -18.29 -20.84 -8.34
CA LEU A 78 -16.94 -20.61 -8.82
C LEU A 78 -16.35 -19.30 -8.26
N SER A 79 -17.19 -18.29 -8.00
CA SER A 79 -16.78 -17.05 -7.31
C SER A 79 -16.16 -17.34 -5.94
N LYS A 80 -16.75 -18.25 -5.15
CA LYS A 80 -16.27 -18.60 -3.81
C LYS A 80 -14.88 -19.24 -3.83
N ILE A 81 -14.59 -20.04 -4.85
CA ILE A 81 -13.27 -20.66 -5.02
C ILE A 81 -12.22 -19.57 -5.25
N PHE A 82 -12.46 -18.64 -6.18
CA PHE A 82 -11.55 -17.53 -6.44
C PHE A 82 -11.42 -16.57 -5.25
N LEU A 83 -12.53 -16.27 -4.59
CA LEU A 83 -12.56 -15.40 -3.41
C LEU A 83 -11.83 -16.02 -2.22
N LEU A 84 -11.83 -17.35 -2.08
CA LEU A 84 -11.06 -18.01 -1.03
C LEU A 84 -9.55 -17.73 -1.19
N SER A 85 -9.03 -17.82 -2.42
CA SER A 85 -7.64 -17.47 -2.71
C SER A 85 -7.35 -15.99 -2.42
N PHE A 86 -8.28 -15.09 -2.77
CA PHE A 86 -8.16 -13.66 -2.50
C PHE A 86 -8.19 -13.34 -0.99
N ILE A 87 -9.07 -13.99 -0.23
CA ILE A 87 -9.15 -13.86 1.23
C ILE A 87 -7.87 -14.39 1.87
N PHE A 88 -7.37 -15.54 1.42
CA PHE A 88 -6.10 -16.09 1.90
C PHE A 88 -4.94 -15.13 1.64
N TYR A 89 -4.86 -14.57 0.43
CA TYR A 89 -3.89 -13.53 0.10
C TYR A 89 -3.98 -12.32 1.04
N ALA A 90 -5.18 -11.76 1.24
CA ALA A 90 -5.38 -10.61 2.12
C ALA A 90 -5.01 -10.92 3.58
N PHE A 91 -5.35 -12.12 4.06
CA PHE A 91 -5.00 -12.59 5.39
C PHE A 91 -3.50 -12.75 5.57
N SER A 92 -2.83 -13.41 4.62
CA SER A 92 -1.37 -13.57 4.63
C SER A 92 -0.65 -12.23 4.59
N LEU A 93 -1.12 -11.28 3.80
CA LEU A 93 -0.55 -9.94 3.75
C LEU A 93 -0.73 -9.20 5.09
N GLY A 94 -1.92 -9.27 5.69
CA GLY A 94 -2.17 -8.67 7.01
C GLY A 94 -1.27 -9.26 8.10
N ALA A 95 -1.11 -10.59 8.11
CA ALA A 95 -0.22 -11.28 9.04
C ALA A 95 1.25 -10.87 8.84
N LEU A 96 1.69 -10.75 7.58
CA LEU A 96 3.02 -10.27 7.23
C LEU A 96 3.27 -8.85 7.75
N VAL A 97 2.32 -7.93 7.54
CA VAL A 97 2.41 -6.55 8.04
C VAL A 97 2.50 -6.53 9.57
N ILE A 98 1.65 -7.27 10.29
CA ILE A 98 1.73 -7.35 11.75
C ILE A 98 3.10 -7.86 12.18
N ARG A 99 3.62 -8.93 11.55
CA ARG A 99 4.95 -9.47 11.87
C ARG A 99 6.05 -8.44 11.67
N ASN A 100 6.04 -7.74 10.53
CA ASN A 100 7.06 -6.74 10.18
C ASN A 100 7.09 -5.58 11.18
N PHE A 101 5.92 -5.03 11.53
CA PHE A 101 5.84 -3.98 12.54
C PHE A 101 6.23 -4.47 13.94
N SER A 102 5.87 -5.72 14.29
CA SER A 102 6.24 -6.29 15.58
C SER A 102 7.75 -6.50 15.71
N GLU A 103 8.41 -6.98 14.66
CA GLU A 103 9.88 -7.09 14.62
C GLU A 103 10.54 -5.72 14.68
N PHE A 104 10.03 -4.73 13.92
CA PHE A 104 10.58 -3.38 13.94
C PHE A 104 10.55 -2.77 15.34
N VAL A 105 9.41 -2.84 16.02
CA VAL A 105 9.28 -2.31 17.40
C VAL A 105 10.17 -3.07 18.38
N ARG A 106 10.27 -4.40 18.24
CA ARG A 106 11.18 -5.20 19.06
C ARG A 106 12.63 -4.75 18.86
N ILE A 107 13.08 -4.57 17.62
CA ILE A 107 14.48 -4.20 17.32
C ILE A 107 14.80 -2.78 17.79
N VAL A 108 13.90 -1.83 17.56
CA VAL A 108 14.20 -0.39 17.72
C VAL A 108 13.83 0.16 19.09
N SER A 109 12.81 -0.39 19.76
CA SER A 109 12.24 0.23 20.96
C SER A 109 12.14 -0.70 22.16
N LEU A 110 11.75 -1.96 21.94
CA LEU A 110 11.42 -2.91 23.01
C LEU A 110 12.14 -4.26 22.82
N PRO A 111 13.49 -4.30 22.87
CA PRO A 111 14.28 -5.50 22.54
C PRO A 111 14.00 -6.67 23.47
N GLU A 112 13.72 -6.40 24.74
CA GLU A 112 13.42 -7.41 25.75
C GLU A 112 11.96 -7.91 25.73
N THR A 113 11.08 -7.24 24.97
CA THR A 113 9.68 -7.64 24.90
C THR A 113 9.49 -8.74 23.85
N PRO A 114 8.90 -9.90 24.21
CA PRO A 114 8.58 -10.93 23.24
C PRO A 114 7.67 -10.41 22.12
N LEU A 115 8.01 -10.78 20.87
CA LEU A 115 7.28 -10.33 19.68
C LEU A 115 5.77 -10.57 19.76
N CYS A 116 5.36 -11.72 20.32
CA CYS A 116 3.95 -12.10 20.43
C CYS A 116 3.12 -11.09 21.23
N ILE A 117 3.71 -10.39 22.20
CA ILE A 117 3.00 -9.41 23.03
C ILE A 117 2.60 -8.20 22.16
N PHE A 118 3.53 -7.68 21.36
CA PHE A 118 3.24 -6.58 20.46
C PHE A 118 2.29 -7.00 19.32
N ALA A 119 2.49 -8.19 18.75
CA ALA A 119 1.61 -8.70 17.71
C ALA A 119 0.15 -8.83 18.22
N PHE A 120 -0.03 -9.35 19.43
CA PHE A 120 -1.36 -9.50 20.03
C PHE A 120 -2.02 -8.15 20.35
N SER A 121 -1.26 -7.19 20.90
CA SER A 121 -1.80 -5.84 21.15
C SER A 121 -2.18 -5.12 19.86
N ALA A 122 -1.35 -5.24 18.81
CA ALA A 122 -1.64 -4.70 17.49
C ALA A 122 -2.93 -5.31 16.91
N VAL A 123 -3.13 -6.63 17.03
CA VAL A 123 -4.36 -7.29 16.56
C VAL A 123 -5.59 -6.76 17.30
N ILE A 124 -5.54 -6.60 18.63
CA ILE A 124 -6.66 -6.04 19.41
C ILE A 124 -7.03 -4.65 18.92
N ILE A 125 -6.04 -3.77 18.73
CA ILE A 125 -6.26 -2.40 18.24
C ILE A 125 -6.86 -2.42 16.83
N ASN A 126 -6.38 -3.30 15.94
CA ASN A 126 -6.94 -3.44 14.59
C ASN A 126 -8.40 -3.92 14.63
N ILE A 127 -8.74 -4.90 15.48
CA ILE A 127 -10.12 -5.35 15.66
C ILE A 127 -11.03 -4.20 16.11
N TRP A 128 -10.55 -3.39 17.06
CA TRP A 128 -11.29 -2.21 17.51
C TRP A 128 -11.44 -1.17 16.39
N ALA A 129 -10.37 -0.88 15.64
CA ALA A 129 -10.38 0.09 14.55
C ALA A 129 -11.34 -0.33 13.41
N VAL A 130 -11.34 -1.61 13.03
CA VAL A 130 -12.22 -2.14 11.97
C VAL A 130 -13.70 -2.02 12.35
N ARG A 131 -14.05 -2.14 13.64
CA ARG A 131 -15.44 -1.92 14.11
C ARG A 131 -15.92 -0.48 13.91
N GLY A 132 -15.01 0.48 13.80
CA GLY A 132 -15.32 1.88 13.50
C GLY A 132 -15.62 2.15 12.02
N GLY A 133 -15.37 1.19 11.13
CA GLY A 133 -15.69 1.31 9.70
C GLY A 133 -14.67 2.11 8.89
N ILE A 134 -14.86 2.11 7.57
CA ILE A 134 -13.92 2.76 6.63
C ILE A 134 -14.04 4.29 6.69
N GLU A 135 -15.20 4.81 7.07
CA GLU A 135 -15.40 6.25 7.25
C GLU A 135 -14.57 6.80 8.41
N LEU A 136 -14.55 6.11 9.56
CA LEU A 136 -13.73 6.50 10.70
C LEU A 136 -12.26 6.50 10.31
N LEU A 137 -11.79 5.44 9.65
CA LEU A 137 -10.42 5.35 9.16
C LEU A 137 -10.07 6.50 8.22
N GLY A 138 -10.96 6.82 7.27
CA GLY A 138 -10.78 7.94 6.35
C GLY A 138 -10.71 9.30 7.05
N ARG A 139 -11.54 9.54 8.06
CA ARG A 139 -11.51 10.79 8.87
C ARG A 139 -10.24 10.87 9.71
N PHE A 140 -9.89 9.79 10.40
CA PHE A 140 -8.68 9.69 11.21
C PHE A 140 -7.44 9.95 10.36
N LEU A 141 -7.28 9.23 9.25
CA LEU A 141 -6.13 9.43 8.37
C LEU A 141 -6.12 10.82 7.72
N SER A 142 -7.27 11.45 7.45
CA SER A 142 -7.28 12.82 6.92
C SER A 142 -6.63 13.84 7.88
N ILE A 143 -6.74 13.60 9.20
CA ILE A 143 -6.12 14.44 10.24
C ILE A 143 -4.63 14.10 10.40
N PHE A 144 -4.29 12.81 10.40
CA PHE A 144 -2.91 12.35 10.64
C PHE A 144 -2.02 12.41 9.40
N PHE A 145 -2.58 12.40 8.19
CA PHE A 145 -1.82 12.37 6.95
C PHE A 145 -0.88 13.57 6.77
N PRO A 146 -1.28 14.84 7.02
CA PRO A 146 -0.36 15.96 6.99
C PRO A 146 0.81 15.81 7.97
N VAL A 147 0.55 15.31 9.19
CA VAL A 147 1.59 15.05 10.19
C VAL A 147 2.58 14.01 9.68
N TYR A 148 2.05 12.92 9.08
CA TYR A 148 2.87 11.87 8.49
C TYR A 148 3.77 12.38 7.37
N ILE A 149 3.24 13.20 6.46
CA ILE A 149 4.01 13.82 5.38
C ILE A 149 5.09 14.76 5.93
N ILE A 150 4.76 15.59 6.93
CA ILE A 150 5.73 16.48 7.58
C ILE A 150 6.85 15.65 8.20
N MET A 151 6.54 14.54 8.89
CA MET A 151 7.57 13.67 9.47
C MET A 151 8.53 13.11 8.41
N ILE A 152 8.02 12.58 7.30
CA ILE A 152 8.88 12.08 6.21
C ILE A 152 9.77 13.20 5.67
N ILE A 153 9.18 14.35 5.32
CA ILE A 153 9.93 15.49 4.78
C ILE A 153 10.98 15.98 5.77
N SER A 154 10.65 16.06 7.06
CA SER A 154 11.60 16.47 8.11
C SER A 154 12.77 15.50 8.21
N VAL A 155 12.52 14.19 8.22
CA VAL A 155 13.60 13.19 8.25
C VAL A 155 14.48 13.29 7.00
N THR A 156 13.90 13.44 5.81
CA THR A 156 14.65 13.62 4.56
C THR A 156 15.50 14.88 4.57
N LEU A 157 14.94 16.02 5.00
CA LEU A 157 15.68 17.29 5.07
C LEU A 157 16.79 17.26 6.11
N LEU A 158 16.56 16.66 7.28
CA LEU A 158 17.60 16.50 8.30
C LEU A 158 18.72 15.56 7.85
N SER A 159 18.42 14.63 6.94
CA SER A 159 19.39 13.70 6.38
C SER A 159 20.18 14.27 5.20
N ILE A 160 19.88 15.49 4.73
CA ILE A 160 20.50 16.06 3.53
C ILE A 160 22.01 16.27 3.68
N SER A 161 22.49 16.49 4.91
CA SER A 161 23.94 16.63 5.20
C SER A 161 24.71 15.31 5.04
N LEU A 162 24.02 14.17 5.11
CA LEU A 162 24.59 12.84 4.88
C LEU A 162 24.60 12.45 3.40
N PHE A 163 23.96 13.26 2.55
CA PHE A 163 23.80 12.94 1.14
C PHE A 163 25.09 13.21 0.36
N ASN A 164 25.63 12.15 -0.26
CA ASN A 164 26.75 12.25 -1.18
C ASN A 164 26.33 11.78 -2.57
N PHE A 165 26.31 12.70 -3.54
CA PHE A 165 25.95 12.43 -4.93
C PHE A 165 26.81 11.35 -5.59
N ASP A 166 28.05 11.18 -5.16
CA ASP A 166 28.94 10.17 -5.72
C ASP A 166 28.50 8.75 -5.38
N ASN A 167 27.70 8.55 -4.32
CA ASN A 167 27.11 7.25 -3.99
C ASN A 167 26.03 6.81 -4.98
N LEU A 168 25.52 7.71 -5.83
CA LEU A 168 24.62 7.34 -6.94
C LEU A 168 25.38 6.82 -8.16
N LYS A 169 26.72 6.92 -8.15
CA LYS A 169 27.58 6.51 -9.25
C LYS A 169 28.42 5.29 -8.86
N PRO A 170 28.86 4.51 -9.85
CA PRO A 170 28.39 4.53 -11.24
C PRO A 170 26.97 3.98 -11.37
N VAL A 171 26.19 4.59 -12.26
CA VAL A 171 24.81 4.17 -12.60
C VAL A 171 24.88 2.88 -13.41
N LEU A 172 24.05 1.90 -13.06
CA LEU A 172 23.99 0.57 -13.69
C LEU A 172 25.31 -0.20 -13.63
N TYR A 173 26.03 -0.10 -12.50
CA TYR A 173 27.30 -0.80 -12.31
C TYR A 173 27.19 -2.31 -12.48
N ASP A 174 26.21 -2.92 -11.81
CA ASP A 174 25.93 -4.36 -11.88
C ASP A 174 25.02 -4.71 -13.09
N GLY A 175 24.86 -3.78 -14.04
CA GLY A 175 23.99 -3.90 -15.21
C GLY A 175 22.50 -3.73 -14.91
N ILE A 176 21.66 -4.02 -15.91
CA ILE A 176 20.20 -3.78 -15.83
C ILE A 176 19.43 -4.87 -15.08
N ASN A 177 19.98 -6.09 -14.98
CA ASN A 177 19.28 -7.24 -14.40
C ASN A 177 18.91 -7.05 -12.92
N PRO A 178 19.81 -6.58 -12.03
CA PRO A 178 19.46 -6.31 -10.64
C PRO A 178 18.39 -5.22 -10.51
N VAL A 179 18.42 -4.21 -11.38
CA VAL A 179 17.41 -3.15 -11.43
C VAL A 179 16.06 -3.73 -11.81
N LEU A 180 15.94 -4.49 -12.89
CA LEU A 180 14.66 -5.10 -13.29
C LEU A 180 14.10 -6.06 -12.24
N SER A 181 14.96 -6.86 -11.60
CA SER A 181 14.55 -7.72 -10.49
C SER A 181 14.02 -6.90 -9.31
N ALA A 182 14.69 -5.81 -8.95
CA ALA A 182 14.23 -4.91 -7.90
C ALA A 182 12.93 -4.20 -8.29
N SER A 183 12.80 -3.74 -9.54
CA SER A 183 11.57 -3.12 -10.05
C SER A 183 10.38 -4.05 -9.94
N PHE A 184 10.54 -5.32 -10.29
CA PHE A 184 9.47 -6.32 -10.16
C PHE A 184 9.08 -6.56 -8.70
N SER A 185 10.07 -6.60 -7.79
CA SER A 185 9.82 -6.69 -6.36
C SER A 185 9.07 -5.47 -5.83
N ILE A 186 9.50 -4.25 -6.16
CA ILE A 186 8.84 -2.99 -5.74
C ILE A 186 7.44 -2.86 -6.35
N PHE A 187 7.27 -3.32 -7.59
CA PHE A 187 5.97 -3.39 -8.26
C PHE A 187 5.03 -4.32 -7.51
N THR A 188 5.48 -5.53 -7.15
CA THR A 188 4.64 -6.51 -6.45
C THR A 188 4.35 -6.08 -5.02
N PHE A 189 5.36 -5.57 -4.31
CA PHE A 189 5.28 -5.00 -2.97
C PHE A 189 6.04 -3.67 -2.94
N PRO A 190 5.38 -2.51 -2.74
CA PRO A 190 3.97 -2.36 -2.30
C PRO A 190 2.94 -2.07 -3.39
N PHE A 191 3.34 -1.76 -4.62
CA PHE A 191 2.43 -1.06 -5.53
C PHE A 191 1.24 -1.92 -6.00
N ALA A 192 1.42 -3.20 -6.30
CA ALA A 192 0.36 -4.06 -6.82
C ALA A 192 -0.66 -4.50 -5.75
N GLU A 193 -0.30 -4.39 -4.46
CA GLU A 193 -1.12 -4.84 -3.34
C GLU A 193 -2.42 -4.05 -3.18
N VAL A 194 -2.51 -2.87 -3.80
CA VAL A 194 -3.74 -2.06 -3.85
C VAL A 194 -4.90 -2.75 -4.57
N VAL A 195 -4.70 -3.95 -5.13
CA VAL A 195 -5.80 -4.83 -5.56
C VAL A 195 -6.83 -5.02 -4.45
N LEU A 196 -6.39 -5.01 -3.17
CA LEU A 196 -7.29 -5.08 -2.01
C LEU A 196 -8.30 -3.92 -1.95
N PHE A 197 -8.00 -2.78 -2.58
CA PHE A 197 -8.93 -1.65 -2.65
C PHE A 197 -10.13 -1.91 -3.57
N LEU A 198 -10.11 -2.95 -4.40
CA LEU A 198 -11.33 -3.39 -5.11
C LEU A 198 -12.46 -3.79 -4.15
N CYS A 199 -12.14 -4.11 -2.88
CA CYS A 199 -13.13 -4.29 -1.81
C CYS A 199 -13.76 -2.96 -1.36
N LEU A 200 -13.00 -1.86 -1.39
CA LEU A 200 -13.34 -0.58 -0.78
C LEU A 200 -13.94 0.41 -1.80
N LEU A 201 -13.54 0.33 -3.06
CA LEU A 201 -13.92 1.31 -4.08
C LEU A 201 -15.41 1.25 -4.46
N GLY A 202 -16.12 0.16 -4.13
CA GLY A 202 -17.59 0.08 -4.21
C GLY A 202 -18.32 1.05 -3.26
N ASN A 203 -17.62 1.57 -2.25
CA ASN A 203 -18.10 2.52 -1.25
C ASN A 203 -17.68 3.97 -1.54
N LEU A 204 -17.14 4.25 -2.73
CA LEU A 204 -16.85 5.62 -3.14
C LEU A 204 -18.13 6.43 -3.38
N ARG A 205 -18.13 7.69 -2.97
CA ARG A 205 -19.21 8.63 -3.32
C ARG A 205 -19.38 8.74 -4.83
N LYS A 206 -20.62 8.89 -5.30
CA LYS A 206 -21.04 8.86 -6.72
C LYS A 206 -20.23 9.75 -7.68
N ASN A 207 -19.71 10.89 -7.22
CA ASN A 207 -18.93 11.82 -8.04
C ASN A 207 -17.40 11.57 -8.00
N SER A 208 -16.96 10.49 -7.38
CA SER A 208 -15.54 10.16 -7.24
C SER A 208 -15.04 9.38 -8.47
N SER A 209 -13.84 9.70 -8.94
CA SER A 209 -13.19 8.94 -10.00
C SER A 209 -12.22 7.92 -9.41
N VAL A 210 -12.46 6.63 -9.68
CA VAL A 210 -11.59 5.53 -9.23
C VAL A 210 -10.17 5.68 -9.79
N TYR A 211 -10.04 6.06 -11.07
CA TYR A 211 -8.75 6.32 -11.69
C TYR A 211 -7.97 7.43 -10.96
N LYS A 212 -8.65 8.53 -10.57
CA LYS A 212 -8.01 9.60 -9.80
C LYS A 212 -7.51 9.10 -8.43
N VAL A 213 -8.20 8.14 -7.80
CA VAL A 213 -7.73 7.53 -6.55
C VAL A 213 -6.42 6.80 -6.79
N TYR A 214 -6.43 5.81 -7.69
CA TYR A 214 -5.26 5.00 -8.01
C TYR A 214 -4.04 5.84 -8.42
N TYR A 215 -4.18 6.72 -9.41
CA TYR A 215 -3.04 7.48 -9.93
C TYR A 215 -2.52 8.54 -8.96
N ARG A 216 -3.39 9.24 -8.22
CA ARG A 216 -2.91 10.22 -7.24
C ARG A 216 -2.22 9.53 -6.07
N SER A 217 -2.73 8.38 -5.62
CA SER A 217 -2.05 7.61 -4.57
C SER A 217 -0.71 7.06 -5.04
N LEU A 218 -0.61 6.59 -6.30
CA LEU A 218 0.67 6.17 -6.89
C LEU A 218 1.68 7.31 -6.92
N LEU A 219 1.27 8.50 -7.37
CA LEU A 219 2.17 9.66 -7.45
C LEU A 219 2.62 10.09 -6.05
N ILE A 220 1.70 10.21 -5.09
CA ILE A 220 2.02 10.62 -3.73
C ILE A 220 2.96 9.61 -3.07
N ALA A 221 2.58 8.32 -3.05
CA ALA A 221 3.36 7.29 -2.40
C ALA A 221 4.69 7.03 -3.12
N GLY A 222 4.68 6.98 -4.45
CA GLY A 222 5.89 6.77 -5.25
C GLY A 222 6.90 7.91 -5.10
N THR A 223 6.44 9.16 -5.02
CA THR A 223 7.35 10.31 -4.77
C THR A 223 7.95 10.26 -3.37
N LEU A 224 7.21 9.77 -2.37
CA LEU A 224 7.71 9.67 -0.99
C LEU A 224 8.64 8.49 -0.76
N LEU A 225 8.54 7.45 -1.60
CA LEU A 225 9.41 6.27 -1.57
C LEU A 225 10.65 6.42 -2.46
N LEU A 226 10.71 7.46 -3.29
CA LEU A 226 11.91 7.88 -4.04
C LEU A 226 12.82 8.73 -3.15
#